data_AF-A0AAJ0UC96-F1
#
_entry.id   AF-A0AAJ0UC96-F1
#
_cell.length_a   1.000
_cell.length_b   1.000
_cell.length_c   1.000
_cell.angle_alpha   90.00
_cell.angle_beta   90.00
_cell.angle_gamma   90.00
#
_symmetry.space_group_name_H-M   'P 1'
#
loop_
_entity.id
_entity.type
_entity.pdbx_description
1 polymer ?
#
loop_
_entity_poly.entity_id
_entity_poly.type
_entity_poly.pdbx_seq_one_letter_code
_entity_poly.pdbx_strand_id
1 'polypeptide(L)'
;MMPSSIEPIETALKNLDWPAAVINFRVVPGQDANGDEAIWVWLTVQPGAAQQPHQRQQLLDCKKTVQAVVSQQVPDLWTYVRLENPADNPAKPALEQA
;
A
#
# COMPACT_ATOMS: atom_id res chain seq x y z
N MET A 1 10.78 -14.37 -13.89
CA MET A 1 9.98 -15.19 -12.96
C MET A 1 9.52 -14.23 -11.89
N MET A 2 8.22 -13.90 -11.85
CA MET A 2 7.69 -13.07 -10.77
C MET A 2 7.97 -13.78 -9.43
N PRO A 3 8.28 -13.07 -8.33
CA PRO A 3 8.39 -13.73 -7.03
C PRO A 3 7.06 -14.44 -6.77
N SER A 4 7.09 -15.77 -6.80
CA SER A 4 5.88 -16.61 -6.86
C SER A 4 4.97 -16.48 -5.64
N SER A 5 5.37 -15.71 -4.62
CA SER A 5 4.54 -15.40 -3.46
C SER A 5 4.78 -13.97 -2.97
N ILE A 6 3.70 -13.19 -2.89
CA ILE A 6 3.65 -11.95 -2.09
C ILE A 6 3.48 -12.22 -0.59
N GLU A 7 3.22 -13.48 -0.22
CA GLU A 7 3.03 -13.94 1.16
C GLU A 7 4.13 -13.51 2.16
N PRO A 8 5.45 -13.56 1.85
CA PRO A 8 6.47 -13.05 2.77
C PRO A 8 6.34 -11.54 3.00
N ILE A 9 5.95 -10.79 1.97
CA ILE A 9 5.71 -9.34 2.07
C ILE A 9 4.49 -9.10 2.94
N GLU A 10 3.37 -9.78 2.68
CA GLU A 10 2.16 -9.66 3.49
C GLU A 10 2.40 -10.05 4.94
N THR A 11 3.18 -11.09 5.19
CA THR A 11 3.55 -11.53 6.55
C THR A 11 4.41 -10.49 7.25
N ALA A 12 5.41 -9.92 6.58
CA ALA A 12 6.23 -8.86 7.15
C ALA A 12 5.40 -7.63 7.48
N LEU A 13 4.50 -7.22 6.58
CA LEU A 13 3.60 -6.09 6.78
C LEU A 13 2.57 -6.33 7.89
N LYS A 14 2.06 -7.55 8.06
CA LYS A 14 1.16 -7.91 9.20
C LYS A 14 1.81 -7.72 10.56
N ASN A 15 3.13 -7.82 10.66
CA ASN A 15 3.88 -7.67 11.91
C ASN A 15 4.29 -6.22 12.21
N LEU A 16 3.92 -5.26 11.36
CA LEU A 16 4.23 -3.85 11.61
C LEU A 16 3.28 -3.23 12.64
N ASP A 17 3.81 -2.25 13.35
CA ASP A 17 3.02 -1.35 14.18
C ASP A 17 2.30 -0.34 13.26
N TRP A 18 1.03 -0.59 13.01
CA TRP A 18 0.22 0.24 12.13
C TRP A 18 -0.29 1.48 12.88
N PRO A 19 -0.25 2.67 12.26
CA PRO A 19 -0.93 3.83 12.83
C PRO A 19 -2.43 3.53 12.95
N ALA A 20 -3.08 4.04 13.99
CA ALA A 20 -4.53 3.88 14.20
C ALA A 20 -5.38 4.39 13.03
N ALA A 21 -4.83 5.29 12.20
CA ALA A 21 -5.44 5.79 10.99
C ALA A 21 -5.49 4.76 9.84
N VAL A 22 -4.69 3.69 9.87
CA VAL A 22 -4.69 2.64 8.84
C VAL A 22 -5.69 1.55 9.26
N ILE A 23 -6.68 1.31 8.41
CA ILE A 23 -7.73 0.31 8.62
C ILE A 23 -7.31 -1.05 8.07
N ASN A 24 -6.69 -1.05 6.89
CA ASN A 24 -6.30 -2.26 6.19
C ASN A 24 -5.16 -1.99 5.22
N PHE A 25 -4.54 -3.04 4.71
CA PHE A 25 -3.61 -2.95 3.61
C PHE A 25 -3.80 -4.08 2.60
N ARG A 26 -3.33 -3.86 1.38
CA ARG A 26 -3.30 -4.87 0.32
C ARG A 26 -2.00 -4.76 -0.47
N VAL A 27 -1.38 -5.91 -0.73
CA VAL A 27 -0.20 -6.02 -1.59
C VAL A 27 -0.62 -6.59 -2.94
N VAL A 28 -0.17 -5.97 -4.02
CA VAL A 28 -0.48 -6.39 -5.39
C VAL A 28 0.79 -6.30 -6.24
N PRO A 29 1.23 -7.37 -6.91
CA PRO A 29 2.27 -7.28 -7.93
C PRO A 29 1.67 -6.61 -9.18
N GLY A 30 2.45 -5.76 -9.84
CA GLY A 30 2.01 -5.09 -11.06
C GLY A 30 3.18 -4.50 -11.83
N GLN A 31 2.88 -3.67 -12.81
CA GLN A 31 3.89 -2.91 -13.55
C GLN A 31 3.90 -1.45 -13.12
N ASP A 32 5.07 -0.83 -13.15
CA ASP A 32 5.22 0.62 -13.02
C ASP A 32 4.87 1.33 -14.36
N ALA A 33 5.02 2.65 -14.40
CA ALA A 33 4.73 3.45 -15.60
C ALA A 33 5.63 3.13 -16.80
N ASN A 34 6.80 2.50 -16.57
CA ASN A 34 7.74 2.10 -17.61
C ASN A 34 7.52 0.65 -18.08
N GLY A 35 6.62 -0.09 -17.43
CA GLY A 35 6.37 -1.50 -17.70
C GLY A 35 7.26 -2.45 -16.90
N ASP A 36 8.09 -1.94 -15.99
CA ASP A 36 8.92 -2.73 -15.09
C ASP A 36 8.08 -3.34 -13.97
N GLU A 37 8.48 -4.53 -13.51
CA GLU A 37 7.82 -5.19 -12.40
C GLU A 37 7.97 -4.39 -11.10
N ALA A 38 6.87 -4.25 -10.36
CA ALA A 38 6.82 -3.49 -9.13
C ALA A 38 5.80 -4.07 -8.13
N ILE A 39 6.02 -3.81 -6.85
CA ILE A 39 5.10 -4.13 -5.77
C ILE A 39 4.29 -2.89 -5.41
N TRP A 40 2.97 -3.01 -5.51
CA TRP A 40 2.02 -2.00 -5.10
C TRP A 40 1.45 -2.34 -3.72
N VAL A 41 1.60 -1.42 -2.77
CA VAL A 41 1.02 -1.53 -1.43
C VAL A 41 -0.06 -0.46 -1.28
N TRP A 42 -1.30 -0.89 -1.14
CA TRP A 42 -2.44 -0.03 -0.90
C TRP A 42 -2.75 -0.01 0.59
N LEU A 43 -2.76 1.17 1.20
CA LEU A 43 -3.12 1.37 2.60
C LEU A 43 -4.49 2.02 2.66
N THR A 44 -5.48 1.28 3.14
CA THR A 44 -6.82 1.83 3.42
C THR A 44 -6.74 2.62 4.72
N VAL A 45 -7.06 3.91 4.67
CA VAL A 45 -6.97 4.81 5.84
C VAL A 45 -8.36 5.27 6.30
N GLN A 46 -8.45 5.85 7.49
CA GLN A 46 -9.70 6.45 7.96
C GLN A 46 -10.11 7.67 7.12
N PRO A 47 -11.42 7.89 6.92
CA PRO A 47 -11.97 9.11 6.32
C PRO A 47 -11.31 10.38 6.87
N GLY A 48 -10.70 11.18 6.01
CA GLY A 48 -10.11 12.47 6.41
C GLY A 48 -8.76 12.38 7.14
N ALA A 49 -8.22 11.17 7.36
CA ALA A 49 -6.91 10.98 7.99
C ALA A 49 -5.78 11.71 7.24
N ALA A 50 -5.82 11.69 5.91
CA ALA A 50 -4.83 12.39 5.09
C ALA A 50 -4.96 13.93 5.13
N GLN A 51 -6.10 14.45 5.59
CA GLN A 51 -6.38 15.89 5.68
C GLN A 51 -5.97 16.48 7.04
N GLN A 52 -5.84 15.64 8.07
CA GLN A 52 -5.37 16.07 9.39
C GLN A 52 -3.83 16.11 9.43
N PRO A 53 -3.18 17.23 9.80
CA PRO A 53 -1.74 17.37 9.70
C PRO A 53 -0.96 16.33 10.52
N HIS A 54 -1.43 16.04 11.74
CA HIS A 54 -0.80 15.06 12.62
C HIS A 54 -0.89 13.63 12.06
N GLN A 55 -2.08 13.21 11.61
CA GLN A 55 -2.28 11.89 11.00
C GLN A 55 -1.55 11.76 9.66
N ARG A 56 -1.52 12.82 8.85
CA ARG A 56 -0.75 12.86 7.61
C ARG A 56 0.73 12.59 7.85
N GLN A 57 1.32 13.18 8.89
CA GLN A 57 2.72 12.93 9.23
C GLN A 57 2.94 11.46 9.62
N GLN A 58 2.05 10.89 10.42
CA GLN A 58 2.11 9.46 10.79
C GLN A 58 1.98 8.54 9.57
N LEU A 59 1.10 8.86 8.63
CA LEU A 59 0.93 8.11 7.38
C LEU A 59 2.16 8.21 6.46
N LEU A 60 2.83 9.37 6.42
CA LEU A 60 4.08 9.53 5.67
C LEU A 60 5.22 8.72 6.28
N ASP A 61 5.29 8.64 7.61
CA ASP A 61 6.28 7.83 8.31
C ASP A 61 6.02 6.34 8.09
N CYS A 62 4.76 5.91 8.28
CA CYS A 62 4.30 4.56 7.97
C CYS A 62 4.63 4.15 6.53
N LYS A 63 4.41 5.04 5.56
CA LYS A 63 4.76 4.82 4.16
C LYS A 63 6.25 4.49 3.98
N LYS A 64 7.15 5.20 4.66
CA LYS A 64 8.60 4.93 4.59
C LYS A 64 8.94 3.58 5.20
N THR A 65 8.33 3.25 6.34
CA THR A 65 8.51 1.97 7.01
C THR A 65 8.05 0.81 6.12
N VAL A 66 6.87 0.90 5.53
CA VAL A 66 6.34 -0.09 4.58
C VAL A 66 7.29 -0.25 3.40
N GLN A 67 7.74 0.85 2.80
CA GLN A 67 8.67 0.81 1.67
C GLN A 67 9.99 0.12 2.05
N ALA A 68 10.57 0.44 3.21
CA ALA A 68 11.80 -0.18 3.69
C ALA A 68 11.63 -1.69 3.93
N VAL A 69 10.49 -2.11 4.48
CA VAL A 69 10.20 -3.52 4.76
C VAL A 69 10.02 -4.30 3.47
N VAL A 70 9.26 -3.77 2.51
CA VAL A 70 9.06 -4.45 1.22
C VAL A 70 10.37 -4.52 0.44
N SER A 71 11.15 -3.44 0.39
CA SER A 71 12.47 -3.45 -0.26
C SER A 71 13.47 -4.43 0.35
N GLN A 72 13.32 -4.80 1.63
CA GLN A 72 14.14 -5.87 2.23
C GLN A 72 13.71 -7.27 1.76
N GLN A 73 12.43 -7.46 1.45
CA GLN A 73 11.92 -8.74 0.94
C GLN A 73 12.15 -8.90 -0.56
N VAL A 74 12.10 -7.80 -1.32
CA VAL A 74 12.27 -7.75 -2.78
C VAL A 74 13.18 -6.59 -3.20
N PRO A 75 14.51 -6.71 -3.00
CA PRO A 75 15.45 -5.62 -3.27
C PRO A 75 15.53 -5.22 -4.75
N ASP A 76 15.20 -6.13 -5.66
CA ASP A 76 15.24 -5.91 -7.11
C ASP A 76 13.97 -5.25 -7.67
N LEU A 77 12.91 -5.06 -6.86
CA LEU A 77 11.64 -4.51 -7.32
C LEU A 77 11.34 -3.16 -6.70
N TRP A 78 10.79 -2.26 -7.52
CA TRP A 78 10.27 -0.99 -7.04
C TRP A 78 9.05 -1.21 -6.15
N THR A 79 8.97 -0.48 -5.04
CA THR A 79 7.82 -0.50 -4.15
C THR A 79 7.07 0.83 -4.19
N TYR A 80 5.79 0.78 -4.53
CA TYR A 80 4.90 1.93 -4.54
C TYR A 80 3.84 1.80 -3.46
N VAL A 81 3.83 2.74 -2.52
CA VAL A 81 2.81 2.81 -1.47
C VAL A 81 1.78 3.89 -1.80
N ARG A 82 0.51 3.49 -1.88
CA ARG A 82 -0.65 4.35 -2.15
C ARG A 82 -1.60 4.34 -0.96
N LEU A 83 -2.22 5.49 -0.71
CA LEU A 83 -3.29 5.60 0.28
C LEU A 83 -4.63 5.47 -0.45
N GLU A 84 -5.48 4.58 0.03
CA GLU A 84 -6.88 4.49 -0.35
C GLU A 84 -7.70 5.16 0.75
N ASN A 85 -8.21 6.36 0.47
CA ASN A 85 -9.07 7.09 1.40
C ASN A 85 -10.54 6.76 1.07
N PRO A 86 -11.34 6.23 2.01
CA PRO A 86 -12.75 5.96 1.80
C PRO A 86 -13.64 7.22 1.82
N ALA A 87 -13.11 8.40 2.15
CA ALA A 87 -13.85 9.66 1.99
C ALA A 87 -13.58 10.29 0.62
N ASP A 88 -14.65 10.29 -0.19
CA ASP A 88 -14.80 10.82 -1.55
C ASP A 88 -14.44 9.86 -2.69
N ASN A 89 -15.11 8.70 -2.74
CA ASN A 89 -15.42 8.11 -4.04
C ASN A 89 -16.79 7.40 -4.06
N PRO A 90 -17.91 8.11 -4.32
CA PRO A 90 -19.14 7.46 -4.79
C PRO A 90 -19.00 6.84 -6.19
N ALA A 91 -17.85 7.00 -6.87
CA ALA A 91 -17.59 6.53 -8.23
C ALA A 91 -16.46 5.49 -8.27
N LYS A 92 -16.68 4.33 -7.65
CA LYS A 92 -16.17 3.10 -8.24
C LYS A 92 -17.39 2.22 -8.54
N PRO A 93 -17.99 2.33 -9.74
CA PRO A 93 -18.84 1.23 -10.17
C PRO A 93 -17.99 -0.03 -10.07
N ALA A 94 -18.59 -1.07 -9.50
CA ALA A 94 -18.08 -2.43 -9.58
C ALA A 94 -17.58 -2.62 -11.01
N LEU A 95 -16.30 -3.01 -11.14
CA LEU A 95 -15.71 -3.27 -12.43
C LEU A 95 -16.65 -4.24 -13.14
N GLU A 96 -17.24 -3.72 -14.20
CA GLU A 96 -18.07 -4.36 -15.19
C GLU A 96 -17.51 -5.75 -15.49
N GLN A 97 -18.18 -6.79 -14.99
CA GLN A 97 -18.02 -8.14 -15.54
C GLN A 97 -18.93 -8.18 -16.77
N ALA A 98 -18.36 -7.78 -17.90
CA ALA A 98 -18.86 -8.13 -19.23
C ALA A 98 -18.54 -9.60 -19.55
#